data_AF-A2BWH1-F1
#
_entry.id   AF-A2BWH1-F1
#
_cell.length_a   1.000
_cell.length_b   1.000
_cell.length_c   1.000
_cell.angle_alpha   90.00
_cell.angle_beta   90.00
_cell.angle_gamma   90.00
#
_symmetry.space_group_name_H-M   'P 1'
#
loop_
_entity.id
_entity.type
_entity.pdbx_description
1 polymer ?
#
loop_
_entity_poly.entity_id
_entity_poly.type
_entity_poly.pdbx_seq_one_letter_code
_entity_poly.pdbx_strand_id
1 'polypeptide(L)'
;MNINLEKEDKNVEKRFSSVFTTTFTAIFIAELGDKTQIATLMLSAESGKPVIVFLGSSIALISSSLVGVLIGKWLSNKISPNKFAFFTGLLMILISLFLGYDIIRPFI
;
A
#
# COMPACT_ATOMS: atom_id res chain seq x y z
N MET A 1 32.33 7.21 29.93
CA MET A 1 31.84 7.02 28.54
C MET A 1 30.56 6.19 28.62
N ASN A 2 29.45 6.71 28.10
CA ASN A 2 28.07 6.44 28.56
C ASN A 2 27.47 5.12 28.05
N ILE A 3 27.41 4.13 28.94
CA ILE A 3 26.80 2.80 28.74
C ILE A 3 25.28 2.90 28.48
N ASN A 4 24.63 4.01 28.87
CA ASN A 4 23.20 4.24 28.65
C ASN A 4 22.88 4.77 27.24
N LEU A 5 23.78 5.54 26.60
CA LEU A 5 23.58 6.02 25.22
C LEU A 5 23.64 4.86 24.22
N GLU A 6 24.60 3.94 24.40
CA GLU A 6 24.74 2.77 23.50
C GLU A 6 23.59 1.75 23.63
N LYS A 7 22.90 1.71 24.78
CA LYS A 7 21.72 0.85 24.98
C LYS A 7 20.45 1.44 24.37
N GLU A 8 20.32 2.77 24.35
CA GLU A 8 19.17 3.46 23.78
C GLU A 8 19.22 3.43 22.24
N ASP A 9 20.39 3.70 21.65
CA ASP A 9 20.63 3.58 20.20
C ASP A 9 20.34 2.16 19.68
N LYS A 10 20.84 1.12 20.36
CA LYS A 10 20.56 -0.27 20.00
C LYS A 10 19.08 -0.64 20.15
N ASN A 11 18.33 0.00 21.05
CA ASN A 11 16.89 -0.26 21.21
C ASN A 11 16.08 0.42 20.10
N VAL A 12 16.44 1.65 19.73
CA VAL A 12 15.82 2.41 18.64
C VAL A 12 16.07 1.73 17.29
N GLU A 13 17.31 1.31 17.01
CA GLU A 13 17.67 0.59 15.79
C GLU A 13 16.90 -0.73 15.68
N LYS A 14 16.78 -1.48 16.78
CA LYS A 14 16.03 -2.75 16.84
C LYS A 14 14.52 -2.53 16.64
N ARG A 15 13.95 -1.45 17.18
CA ARG A 15 12.54 -1.07 16.96
C ARG A 15 12.30 -0.66 15.51
N PHE A 16 13.17 0.15 14.91
CA PHE A 16 13.05 0.55 13.52
C PHE A 16 13.14 -0.65 12.57
N SER A 17 14.15 -1.50 12.74
CA SER A 17 14.34 -2.72 11.94
C SER A 17 13.14 -3.67 12.04
N SER A 18 12.58 -3.82 13.25
CA SER A 18 11.37 -4.62 13.47
C SER A 18 10.16 -4.03 12.75
N VAL A 19 9.89 -2.73 12.89
CA VAL A 19 8.75 -2.08 12.21
C VAL A 19 8.93 -2.16 10.70
N PHE A 20 10.11 -1.84 10.17
CA PHE A 20 10.42 -1.91 8.75
C PHE A 20 10.17 -3.32 8.20
N THR A 21 10.75 -4.35 8.83
CA THR A 21 10.64 -5.74 8.35
C THR A 21 9.19 -6.22 8.38
N THR A 22 8.45 -5.91 9.45
CA THR A 22 7.05 -6.34 9.59
C THR A 22 6.17 -5.65 8.55
N THR A 23 6.28 -4.33 8.42
CA THR A 23 5.48 -3.55 7.48
C THR A 23 5.84 -3.88 6.02
N PHE A 24 7.13 -3.98 5.70
CA PHE A 24 7.59 -4.37 4.36
C PHE A 24 7.05 -5.75 4.00
N THR A 25 7.22 -6.76 4.85
CA THR A 25 6.77 -8.12 4.56
C THR A 25 5.25 -8.20 4.41
N ALA A 26 4.51 -7.53 5.30
CA ALA A 26 3.05 -7.51 5.25
C ALA A 26 2.53 -6.88 3.95
N ILE A 27 3.05 -5.72 3.57
CA ILE A 27 2.64 -5.03 2.33
C ILE A 27 3.13 -5.79 1.11
N PHE A 28 4.37 -6.29 1.11
CA PHE A 28 4.94 -7.05 0.00
C PHE A 28 4.11 -8.28 -0.34
N ILE A 29 3.68 -9.04 0.67
CA ILE A 29 2.80 -10.19 0.46
C ILE A 29 1.40 -9.75 0.03
N ALA A 30 0.86 -8.68 0.63
CA ALA A 30 -0.48 -8.18 0.29
C ALA A 30 -0.59 -7.64 -1.14
N GLU A 31 0.48 -7.04 -1.68
CA GLU A 31 0.51 -6.47 -3.03
C GLU A 31 1.13 -7.40 -4.08
N LEU A 32 1.64 -8.58 -3.71
CA LEU A 32 2.28 -9.50 -4.65
C LEU A 32 1.27 -9.96 -5.72
N GLY A 33 1.56 -9.69 -6.99
CA GLY A 33 0.69 -10.07 -8.09
C GLY A 33 -0.54 -9.17 -8.27
N ASP A 34 -0.53 -7.97 -7.70
CA ASP A 34 -1.59 -6.99 -7.96
C ASP A 34 -1.68 -6.64 -9.45
N LYS A 35 -2.87 -6.23 -9.89
CA LYS A 35 -3.17 -5.82 -11.27
C LYS A 35 -2.22 -4.73 -11.75
N THR A 36 -1.79 -3.84 -10.86
CA THR A 36 -0.85 -2.76 -11.18
C THR A 36 0.54 -3.30 -11.57
N GLN A 37 0.97 -4.41 -10.97
CA GLN A 37 2.24 -5.08 -11.32
C GLN A 37 2.16 -5.71 -12.70
N ILE A 38 1.07 -6.43 -13.00
CA ILE A 38 0.84 -7.02 -14.33
C ILE A 38 0.76 -5.93 -15.40
N ALA A 39 0.04 -4.83 -15.15
CA ALA A 39 -0.04 -3.70 -16.07
C ALA A 39 1.35 -3.07 -16.33
N THR A 40 2.16 -2.91 -15.29
CA THR A 40 3.53 -2.38 -15.41
C THR A 40 4.43 -3.32 -16.20
N LEU A 41 4.33 -4.63 -15.97
CA LEU A 41 5.05 -5.65 -16.73
C LEU A 41 4.66 -5.65 -18.21
N MET A 42 3.36 -5.58 -18.50
CA MET A 42 2.86 -5.48 -19.88
C MET A 42 3.35 -4.20 -20.57
N LEU A 43 3.28 -3.06 -19.89
CA LEU A 43 3.76 -1.78 -20.41
C LEU A 43 5.27 -1.81 -20.66
N SER A 44 6.04 -2.46 -19.77
CA SER A 44 7.47 -2.67 -19.95
C SER A 44 7.77 -3.57 -21.15
N ALA A 45 6.99 -4.62 -21.35
CA ALA A 45 7.13 -5.53 -22.48
C ALA A 45 6.80 -4.85 -23.82
N GLU A 46 5.74 -4.04 -23.85
CA GLU A 46 5.28 -3.34 -25.06
C GLU A 46 6.19 -2.18 -25.47
N SER A 47 6.64 -1.38 -24.50
CA SER A 47 7.45 -0.18 -24.77
C SER A 47 8.92 -0.47 -25.12
N GLY A 48 9.41 -1.68 -24.83
CA GLY A 48 10.82 -2.05 -24.98
C GLY A 48 11.79 -1.23 -24.12
N LYS A 49 11.28 -0.42 -23.17
CA LYS A 49 12.03 0.55 -22.37
C LYS A 49 11.83 0.32 -20.87
N PRO A 50 12.37 -0.80 -20.32
CA PRO A 50 12.06 -1.23 -18.95
C PRO A 50 12.46 -0.21 -17.89
N VAL A 51 13.57 0.51 -18.06
CA VAL A 51 14.05 1.50 -17.09
C VAL A 51 13.09 2.70 -16.99
N ILE A 52 12.55 3.17 -18.12
CA ILE A 52 11.63 4.31 -18.14
C ILE A 52 10.29 3.93 -17.51
N VAL A 53 9.79 2.73 -17.83
CA VAL A 53 8.56 2.20 -17.23
C VAL A 53 8.74 2.02 -15.73
N PHE A 54 9.86 1.45 -15.29
CA PHE A 54 10.17 1.29 -13.87
C PHE A 54 10.18 2.62 -13.13
N LEU A 55 10.83 3.66 -13.67
CA LEU A 55 10.87 4.98 -13.04
C LEU A 55 9.47 5.62 -13.02
N GLY A 56 8.73 5.54 -14.12
CA GLY A 56 7.38 6.08 -14.22
C GLY A 56 6.42 5.42 -13.23
N SER A 57 6.40 4.08 -13.18
CA SER A 57 5.54 3.32 -12.26
C SER A 57 5.95 3.54 -10.80
N SER A 58 7.24 3.62 -10.51
CA SER A 58 7.74 3.89 -9.15
C SER A 58 7.31 5.28 -8.66
N ILE A 59 7.45 6.31 -9.49
CA ILE A 59 7.02 7.68 -9.16
C ILE A 59 5.50 7.72 -8.97
N ALA A 60 4.75 7.06 -9.85
CA ALA A 60 3.30 6.98 -9.74
C ALA A 60 2.87 6.30 -8.43
N LEU A 61 3.50 5.18 -8.07
CA LEU A 61 3.23 4.45 -6.83
C LEU A 61 3.55 5.31 -5.60
N ILE A 62 4.76 5.88 -5.52
CA ILE A 62 5.17 6.75 -4.40
C ILE A 62 4.21 7.93 -4.26
N SER A 63 3.85 8.56 -5.37
CA SER A 63 2.94 9.71 -5.38
C SER A 63 1.53 9.31 -4.91
N SER A 64 1.01 8.19 -5.39
CA SER A 64 -0.28 7.65 -4.97
C SER A 64 -0.31 7.31 -3.48
N SER A 65 0.72 6.61 -2.99
CA SER A 65 0.86 6.28 -1.57
C SER A 65 0.98 7.55 -0.71
N LEU A 66 1.74 8.55 -1.15
CA LEU A 66 1.88 9.82 -0.43
C LEU A 66 0.54 10.53 -0.27
N VAL A 67 -0.24 10.64 -1.37
CA VAL A 67 -1.59 11.22 -1.32
C VAL A 67 -2.49 10.42 -0.38
N GLY A 68 -2.46 9.08 -0.47
CA GLY A 68 -3.22 8.20 0.42
C GLY A 68 -2.88 8.42 1.91
N VAL A 69 -1.60 8.52 2.25
CA VAL A 69 -1.14 8.77 3.62
C VAL A 69 -1.54 10.16 4.11
N LEU A 70 -1.40 11.20 3.28
CA LEU A 70 -1.80 12.57 3.65
C LEU A 70 -3.29 12.66 3.93
N ILE A 71 -4.13 12.09 3.06
CA ILE A 71 -5.58 12.03 3.25
C ILE A 71 -5.93 11.19 4.47
N GLY A 72 -5.30 10.02 4.63
CA GLY A 72 -5.50 9.12 5.76
C GLY A 72 -5.18 9.79 7.09
N LYS A 73 -4.06 10.52 7.16
CA LYS A 73 -3.65 11.31 8.34
C LYS A 73 -4.63 12.44 8.66
N TRP A 74 -5.12 13.13 7.64
CA TRP A 74 -6.14 14.17 7.83
C TRP A 74 -7.44 13.58 8.36
N LEU A 75 -7.85 12.42 7.83
CA LEU A 75 -9.08 11.74 8.20
C LEU A 75 -9.00 11.10 9.60
N SER A 76 -7.85 10.56 9.99
CA SER A 76 -7.63 9.97 11.32
C SER A 76 -7.75 10.98 12.45
N ASN A 77 -7.48 12.26 12.17
CA ASN A 77 -7.64 13.34 13.16
C ASN A 77 -9.11 13.73 13.38
N LYS A 78 -10.01 13.37 12.44
CA LYS A 78 -11.43 13.79 12.46
C LYS A 78 -12.38 12.66 12.83
N ILE A 79 -12.00 11.40 12.62
CA ILE A 79 -12.90 10.24 12.74
C ILE A 79 -12.30 9.20 13.68
N SER A 80 -13.12 8.66 14.59
CA SER A 80 -12.74 7.57 15.47
C SER A 80 -12.34 6.31 14.66
N PRO A 81 -11.25 5.61 15.02
CA PRO A 81 -10.75 4.43 14.30
C PRO A 81 -11.82 3.35 14.04
N ASN A 82 -12.71 3.14 15.01
CA ASN A 82 -13.76 2.11 14.91
C ASN A 82 -14.79 2.45 13.82
N LYS A 83 -15.16 3.74 13.69
CA LYS A 83 -16.08 4.18 12.63
C LYS A 83 -15.41 4.08 11.27
N PHE A 84 -14.14 4.48 11.19
CA PHE A 84 -13.36 4.40 9.96
C PHE A 84 -13.28 2.96 9.43
N ALA A 85 -12.92 2.00 10.28
CA ALA A 85 -12.83 0.59 9.92
C ALA A 85 -14.17 0.01 9.44
N PHE A 86 -15.27 0.38 10.10
CA PHE A 86 -16.62 -0.05 9.69
C PHE A 86 -16.99 0.50 8.31
N PHE A 87 -16.77 1.80 8.05
CA PHE A 87 -17.05 2.41 6.76
C PHE A 87 -16.19 1.82 5.64
N THR A 88 -14.89 1.60 5.86
CA THR A 88 -14.02 0.98 4.84
C THR A 88 -14.43 -0.45 4.53
N GLY A 89 -14.82 -1.23 5.54
CA GLY A 89 -15.31 -2.60 5.34
C GLY A 89 -16.63 -2.64 4.58
N LEU A 90 -17.58 -1.77 4.94
CA LEU A 90 -18.86 -1.66 4.23
C LEU A 90 -18.65 -1.24 2.77
N LEU A 91 -17.81 -0.25 2.52
CA LEU A 91 -17.47 0.22 1.18
C LEU A 91 -16.83 -0.89 0.34
N MET A 92 -15.92 -1.67 0.93
CA MET A 92 -15.30 -2.84 0.27
C MET A 92 -16.32 -3.90 -0.13
N ILE A 93 -17.29 -4.22 0.75
CA ILE A 93 -18.36 -5.18 0.44
C ILE A 93 -19.22 -4.66 -0.72
N LEU A 94 -19.61 -3.38 -0.69
CA LEU A 94 -20.42 -2.77 -1.74
C LEU A 94 -19.71 -2.79 -3.10
N ILE A 95 -18.43 -2.40 -3.13
CA ILE A 95 -17.61 -2.43 -4.35
C ILE A 95 -17.47 -3.86 -4.85
N SER A 96 -17.22 -4.83 -3.96
CA SER A 96 -17.08 -6.24 -4.33
C SER A 96 -18.38 -6.80 -4.93
N LEU A 97 -19.53 -6.45 -4.38
CA LEU A 97 -20.83 -6.91 -4.88
C LEU A 97 -21.15 -6.27 -6.24
N PHE A 98 -20.86 -4.98 -6.39
CA PHE A 98 -21.02 -4.24 -7.63
C PHE A 98 -20.13 -4.81 -8.74
N LEU A 99 -18.83 -5.03 -8.48
CA LEU A 99 -17.91 -5.64 -9.44
C LEU A 99 -18.36 -7.06 -9.82
N GLY A 100 -18.79 -7.84 -8.82
CA GLY A 100 -19.31 -9.19 -9.05
C GLY A 100 -20.53 -9.19 -9.95
N TYR A 101 -21.46 -8.25 -9.75
CA TYR A 101 -22.62 -8.08 -10.62
C TYR A 101 -22.21 -7.70 -12.05
N ASP A 102 -21.30 -6.74 -12.22
CA ASP A 102 -20.81 -6.32 -13.54
C ASP A 102 -20.12 -7.45 -14.31
N ILE A 103 -19.43 -8.35 -13.61
CA ILE A 103 -18.79 -9.53 -14.22
C ILE A 103 -19.83 -10.56 -14.70
N ILE A 104 -20.94 -10.71 -13.98
CA ILE A 104 -21.97 -11.74 -14.28
C ILE A 104 -23.00 -11.22 -15.29
N ARG A 105 -23.32 -9.92 -15.28
CA ARG A 105 -24.25 -9.27 -16.21
C ARG A 105 -24.08 -9.64 -17.69
N PRO A 106 -22.86 -9.75 -18.27
CA PRO A 106 -22.70 -10.15 -19.67
C PRO A 106 -23.05 -11.62 -19.98
N PHE A 107 -23.28 -12.46 -18.96
CA PHE A 107 -23.62 -13.89 -19.11
C PHE A 107 -25.09 -14.22 -18.82
N ILE A 108 -25.88 -13.25 -18.34
CA ILE A 108 -27.33 -13.34 -18.10
C ILE A 108 -28.06 -12.61 -19.22
#